data_AF-A0A382Q1S7-F1
#
_entry.id   AF-A0A382Q1S7-F1
#
_cell.length_a   1.000
_cell.length_b   1.000
_cell.length_c   1.000
_cell.angle_alpha   90.00
_cell.angle_beta   90.00
_cell.angle_gamma   90.00
#
_symmetry.space_group_name_H-M   'P 1'
#
loop_
_entity.id
_entity.type
_entity.pdbx_description
1 polymer ?
#
loop_
_entity_poly.entity_id
_entity_poly.type
_entity_poly.pdbx_seq_one_letter_code
_entity_poly.pdbx_strand_id
1 'polypeptide(L)'
;MFKIFKEEIEFGGKKLILETGKIARQADGAVIATCGETVVISTVVGAKKVNEEIDYFPLSVNYQEKYYAAGKIPGGYFKREARPTESETLISRLIDRPIRPLFPEGFRNEVQVLPTVLSYDHENEADILSIIASSAALAISGLPFQGPIAASRVGYINDKYVLNPSKEQLKESKLD
;
A
#
# COMPACT_ATOMS: atom_id res chain seq x y z
N MET A 1 -1.75 19.53 20.54
CA MET A 1 -1.81 19.45 19.07
C MET A 1 -0.87 18.32 18.64
N PHE A 2 -1.27 17.47 17.69
CA PHE A 2 -0.47 16.30 17.33
C PHE A 2 0.77 16.72 16.52
N LYS A 3 1.91 16.05 16.74
CA LYS A 3 3.11 16.26 15.93
C LYS A 3 2.94 15.48 14.62
N ILE A 4 2.92 16.20 13.50
CA ILE A 4 2.78 15.64 12.16
C ILE A 4 4.17 15.63 11.53
N PHE A 5 4.54 14.51 10.91
CA PHE A 5 5.73 14.40 10.10
C PHE A 5 5.29 14.22 8.65
N LYS A 6 5.88 15.01 7.74
CA LYS A 6 5.53 15.03 6.33
C LYS A 6 6.80 15.16 5.51
N GLU A 7 6.98 14.25 4.56
CA GLU A 7 8.06 14.30 3.58
C GLU A 7 7.47 14.36 2.18
N GLU A 8 8.10 15.16 1.31
CA GLU A 8 7.69 15.34 -0.08
C GLU A 8 8.86 15.02 -1.01
N ILE A 9 8.60 14.21 -2.03
CA ILE A 9 9.61 13.76 -2.99
C ILE A 9 9.04 13.86 -4.40
N GLU A 10 9.88 14.25 -5.36
CA GLU A 10 9.54 14.16 -6.77
C GLU A 10 9.79 12.72 -7.29
N PHE A 11 8.75 12.09 -7.81
CA PHE A 11 8.74 10.70 -8.24
C PHE A 11 8.14 10.60 -9.64
N GLY A 12 9.01 10.45 -10.65
CA GLY A 12 8.58 10.34 -12.06
C GLY A 12 7.84 11.58 -12.58
N GLY A 13 8.24 12.78 -12.15
CA GLY A 13 7.58 14.03 -12.51
C GLY A 13 6.29 14.32 -11.74
N LYS A 14 5.93 13.48 -10.76
CA LYS A 14 4.78 13.66 -9.86
C LYS A 14 5.27 13.87 -8.44
N LYS A 15 4.50 14.59 -7.61
CA LYS A 15 4.82 14.76 -6.19
C LYS A 15 4.24 13.60 -5.39
N LEU A 16 5.12 12.86 -4.74
CA LEU A 16 4.80 11.86 -3.74
C LEU A 16 4.94 12.50 -2.35
N ILE A 17 3.91 12.36 -1.52
CA ILE A 17 3.87 12.88 -0.16
C ILE A 17 3.63 11.71 0.80
N LEU A 18 4.41 11.63 1.87
CA LEU A 18 4.21 10.67 2.96
C LEU A 18 3.95 11.44 4.27
N GLU A 19 2.80 11.21 4.90
CA GLU A 19 2.40 11.86 6.16
C GLU A 19 2.13 10.83 7.27
N THR A 20 2.60 11.10 8.49
CA THR A 20 2.28 10.33 9.69
C THR A 20 2.05 11.22 10.92
N GLY A 21 1.51 10.65 12.00
CA GLY A 21 1.29 11.34 13.28
C GLY A 21 -0.06 12.06 13.40
N LYS A 22 -0.88 12.06 12.35
CA LYS A 22 -2.23 12.66 12.36
C LYS A 22 -3.34 11.60 12.54
N ILE A 23 -3.33 10.55 11.72
CA ILE A 23 -4.41 9.54 11.62
C ILE A 23 -3.90 8.17 12.09
N ALA A 24 -4.81 7.35 12.65
CA ALA A 24 -4.56 5.95 13.04
C ALA A 24 -3.36 5.71 14.00
N ARG A 25 -3.10 6.66 14.92
CA ARG A 25 -1.98 6.65 15.88
C ARG A 25 -1.95 5.49 16.88
N GLN A 26 -3.00 4.66 16.91
CA GLN A 26 -3.03 3.45 17.74
C GLN A 26 -2.41 2.23 17.04
N ALA A 27 -2.25 2.29 15.72
CA ALA A 27 -1.46 1.29 15.01
C ALA A 27 0.03 1.48 15.34
N ASP A 28 0.81 0.41 15.25
CA ASP A 28 2.26 0.49 15.48
C ASP A 28 2.92 1.37 14.41
N GLY A 29 2.44 1.28 13.16
CA GLY A 29 2.79 2.20 12.08
C GLY A 29 1.56 2.65 11.28
N ALA A 30 1.50 3.92 10.91
CA ALA A 30 0.44 4.46 10.04
C ALA A 30 0.97 5.58 9.16
N VAL A 31 0.82 5.42 7.84
CA VAL A 31 1.26 6.41 6.85
C VAL A 31 0.13 6.68 5.86
N ILE A 32 -0.10 7.96 5.57
CA ILE A 32 -0.90 8.40 4.44
C ILE A 32 0.06 8.78 3.32
N ALA A 33 -0.06 8.11 2.19
CA ALA A 33 0.67 8.41 0.98
C ALA A 33 -0.25 9.09 -0.03
N THR A 34 0.24 10.15 -0.65
CA THR A 34 -0.48 10.89 -1.70
C THR A 34 0.43 11.03 -2.92
N CYS A 35 -0.09 10.68 -4.09
CA CYS A 35 0.56 10.95 -5.38
C CYS A 35 -0.48 11.56 -6.32
N GLY A 36 -0.27 12.81 -6.72
CA GLY A 36 -1.33 13.58 -7.38
C GLY A 36 -2.53 13.77 -6.46
N GLU A 37 -3.70 13.29 -6.89
CA GLU A 37 -4.94 13.30 -6.11
C GLU A 37 -5.35 11.90 -5.59
N THR A 38 -4.56 10.87 -5.93
CA THR A 38 -4.71 9.53 -5.36
C THR A 38 -4.09 9.47 -3.96
N VAL A 39 -4.87 8.97 -2.99
CA VAL A 39 -4.53 8.92 -1.57
C VAL A 39 -4.76 7.52 -1.02
N VAL A 40 -3.75 6.97 -0.36
CA VAL A 40 -3.79 5.67 0.31
C VAL A 40 -3.36 5.84 1.76
N ILE A 41 -4.10 5.24 2.70
CA ILE A 41 -3.61 5.04 4.07
C ILE A 41 -3.16 3.60 4.22
N SER A 42 -1.97 3.38 4.77
CA SER A 42 -1.52 2.06 5.19
C SER A 42 -1.28 2.04 6.69
N THR A 43 -1.89 1.07 7.36
CA THR A 43 -1.64 0.80 8.78
C THR A 43 -0.95 -0.55 8.96
N VAL A 44 -0.13 -0.65 9.98
CA VAL A 44 0.64 -1.84 10.35
C VAL A 44 0.47 -2.06 11.84
N VAL A 45 0.12 -3.28 12.22
CA VAL A 45 0.04 -3.72 13.60
C VAL A 45 0.75 -5.06 13.74
N GLY A 46 1.57 -5.19 14.78
CA GLY A 46 2.20 -6.45 15.15
C GLY A 46 1.79 -6.90 16.55
N ALA A 47 1.51 -8.18 16.70
CA ALA A 47 1.28 -8.78 18.01
C ALA A 47 2.57 -8.71 18.85
N LYS A 48 2.46 -8.31 20.12
CA LYS A 48 3.62 -8.26 21.03
C LYS A 48 4.03 -9.62 21.58
N LYS A 49 3.13 -10.61 21.50
CA LYS A 49 3.34 -11.98 21.94
C LYS A 49 3.27 -12.92 20.75
N VAL A 50 4.15 -13.92 20.74
CA VAL A 50 4.12 -15.02 19.79
C VAL A 50 2.99 -15.97 20.18
N ASN A 51 2.27 -16.50 19.19
CA ASN A 51 1.39 -17.64 19.41
C ASN A 51 2.23 -18.93 19.31
N GLU A 52 2.39 -19.63 20.43
CA GLU A 52 3.20 -20.86 20.51
C GLU A 52 2.62 -22.03 19.70
N GLU A 53 1.33 -21.98 19.36
CA GLU A 53 0.66 -23.01 18.54
C GLU A 53 1.00 -22.88 17.05
N ILE A 54 1.67 -21.80 16.63
CA ILE A 54 1.97 -21.50 15.23
C ILE A 54 3.46 -21.71 14.96
N ASP A 55 3.76 -22.50 13.91
CA ASP A 55 5.12 -22.84 13.47
C ASP A 55 5.61 -22.00 12.27
N TYR A 56 4.76 -21.13 11.71
CA TYR A 56 5.08 -20.23 10.59
C TYR A 56 4.99 -18.74 10.97
N PHE A 57 5.41 -17.85 10.07
CA PHE A 57 5.27 -16.40 10.23
C PHE A 57 3.88 -15.92 9.75
N PRO A 58 2.96 -15.52 10.65
CA PRO A 58 1.62 -15.11 10.29
C PRO A 58 1.59 -13.64 9.86
N LEU A 59 1.98 -13.39 8.61
CA LEU A 59 1.81 -12.11 7.93
C LEU A 59 0.54 -12.12 7.09
N SER A 60 -0.32 -11.13 7.32
CA SER A 60 -1.52 -10.88 6.52
C SER A 60 -1.48 -9.48 5.90
N VAL A 61 -1.69 -9.41 4.59
CA VAL A 61 -1.86 -8.15 3.86
C VAL A 61 -3.26 -8.10 3.28
N ASN A 62 -4.02 -7.05 3.58
CA ASN A 62 -5.35 -6.85 3.02
C ASN A 62 -5.46 -5.45 2.42
N TYR A 63 -5.18 -5.35 1.13
CA TYR A 63 -5.46 -4.16 0.35
C TYR A 63 -6.97 -4.02 0.10
N GLN A 64 -7.50 -2.81 0.25
CA GLN A 64 -8.91 -2.51 0.01
C GLN A 64 -9.13 -1.21 -0.76
N GLU A 65 -10.02 -1.25 -1.75
CA GLU A 65 -10.51 -0.08 -2.46
C GLU A 65 -11.90 0.28 -1.94
N LYS A 66 -12.06 1.51 -1.45
CA LYS A 66 -13.38 2.01 -1.08
C LYS A 66 -14.06 2.63 -2.29
N TYR A 67 -15.32 2.30 -2.53
CA TYR A 67 -16.05 2.84 -3.69
C TYR A 67 -16.14 4.37 -3.65
N TYR A 68 -16.18 4.96 -2.45
CA TYR A 68 -16.16 6.40 -2.28
C TYR A 68 -14.88 7.04 -2.81
N ALA A 69 -13.76 6.32 -2.89
CA ALA A 69 -12.50 6.85 -3.39
C ALA A 69 -12.61 7.30 -4.85
N ALA A 70 -13.53 6.71 -5.61
CA ALA A 70 -13.86 7.08 -6.99
C ALA A 70 -15.24 7.77 -7.10
N GLY A 71 -15.80 8.26 -5.99
CA GLY A 71 -17.11 8.93 -5.97
C GLY A 71 -18.30 8.03 -6.31
N LYS A 72 -18.19 6.71 -6.08
CA LYS A 72 -19.23 5.73 -6.42
C LYS A 72 -19.85 5.10 -5.17
N ILE A 73 -21.06 4.57 -5.33
CA ILE A 73 -21.72 3.71 -4.35
C ILE A 73 -21.60 2.25 -4.83
N PRO A 74 -21.33 1.27 -3.96
CA PRO A 74 -21.23 -0.14 -4.36
C PRO A 74 -22.49 -0.62 -5.11
N GLY A 75 -22.28 -1.33 -6.22
CA GLY A 75 -23.38 -1.75 -7.10
C GLY A 75 -24.28 -2.85 -6.52
N GLY A 76 -23.77 -3.67 -5.61
CA GLY A 76 -24.46 -4.85 -5.07
C GLY A 76 -25.73 -4.56 -4.27
N TYR A 77 -26.49 -5.60 -3.94
CA TYR A 77 -27.76 -5.49 -3.20
C TYR A 77 -27.60 -4.76 -1.86
N PHE A 78 -26.55 -5.11 -1.11
CA PHE A 78 -26.26 -4.52 0.21
C PHE A 78 -25.63 -3.13 0.17
N LYS A 79 -25.28 -2.59 -1.01
CA LYS A 79 -24.62 -1.28 -1.18
C LYS A 79 -23.38 -1.09 -0.29
N ARG A 80 -22.64 -2.17 -0.04
CA ARG A 80 -21.45 -2.22 0.81
C ARG A 80 -20.37 -3.09 0.18
N GLU A 81 -19.11 -2.74 0.41
CA GLU A 81 -17.96 -3.58 0.09
C GLU A 81 -17.97 -4.84 0.97
N ALA A 82 -17.75 -6.00 0.34
CA ALA A 82 -17.85 -7.29 1.01
C ALA A 82 -16.55 -8.08 0.86
N ARG A 83 -16.55 -9.08 -0.01
CA ARG A 83 -15.37 -9.92 -0.27
C ARG A 83 -14.36 -9.16 -1.14
N PRO A 84 -13.05 -9.37 -0.93
CA PRO A 84 -12.03 -8.84 -1.81
C PRO A 84 -12.29 -9.23 -3.25
N THR A 85 -12.14 -8.28 -4.15
CA THR A 85 -12.11 -8.51 -5.60
C THR A 85 -10.83 -9.23 -6.01
N GLU A 86 -10.79 -9.69 -7.25
CA GLU A 86 -9.57 -10.26 -7.84
C GLU A 86 -8.42 -9.25 -7.81
N SER A 87 -8.69 -8.00 -8.21
CA SER A 87 -7.70 -6.90 -8.16
C SER A 87 -7.17 -6.70 -6.74
N GLU A 88 -8.06 -6.59 -5.74
CA GLU A 88 -7.64 -6.40 -4.35
C GLU A 88 -6.80 -7.56 -3.82
N THR A 89 -7.14 -8.79 -4.23
CA THR A 89 -6.38 -9.99 -3.88
C THR A 89 -5.00 -9.99 -4.53
N LEU A 90 -4.91 -9.62 -5.81
CA LEU A 90 -3.64 -9.54 -6.54
C LEU A 90 -2.72 -8.46 -5.98
N ILE A 91 -3.26 -7.28 -5.67
CA ILE A 91 -2.50 -6.18 -5.07
C ILE A 91 -2.03 -6.54 -3.66
N SER A 92 -2.88 -7.19 -2.85
CA SER A 92 -2.47 -7.73 -1.55
C SER A 92 -1.27 -8.66 -1.69
N ARG A 93 -1.26 -9.55 -2.69
CA ARG A 93 -0.13 -10.44 -2.98
C ARG A 93 1.09 -9.68 -3.51
N LEU A 94 0.91 -8.64 -4.31
CA LEU A 94 2.01 -7.79 -4.81
C LEU A 94 2.74 -7.09 -3.66
N ILE A 95 2.01 -6.68 -2.61
CA ILE A 95 2.60 -6.09 -1.40
C ILE A 95 3.24 -7.16 -0.51
N ASP A 96 2.59 -8.31 -0.31
CA ASP A 96 3.05 -9.39 0.56
C ASP A 96 4.39 -9.99 0.10
N ARG A 97 4.52 -10.28 -1.19
CA ARG A 97 5.68 -10.95 -1.80
C ARG A 97 7.03 -10.31 -1.44
N PRO A 98 7.24 -8.98 -1.60
CA PRO A 98 8.51 -8.35 -1.28
C PRO A 98 8.74 -8.14 0.21
N ILE A 99 7.71 -7.98 1.04
CA ILE A 99 7.89 -7.71 2.48
C ILE A 99 8.10 -8.97 3.32
N ARG A 100 7.47 -10.10 2.95
CA ARG A 100 7.53 -11.36 3.70
C ARG A 100 8.95 -11.87 3.97
N PRO A 101 9.88 -11.88 2.98
CA PRO A 101 11.24 -12.36 3.22
C PRO A 101 12.12 -11.38 4.02
N LEU A 102 11.64 -10.15 4.29
CA LEU A 102 12.42 -9.12 4.99
C LEU A 102 12.20 -9.11 6.50
N PHE A 103 11.44 -10.07 7.03
CA PHE A 103 11.39 -10.32 8.47
C PHE A 103 12.47 -11.36 8.85
N PRO A 104 13.14 -11.21 10.00
CA PRO A 104 14.13 -12.15 10.47
C PRO A 104 13.60 -13.57 10.55
N GLU A 105 14.48 -14.52 10.28
CA GLU A 105 14.18 -15.94 10.47
C GLU A 105 13.75 -16.20 11.93
N GLY A 106 12.69 -16.99 12.10
CA GLY A 106 12.13 -17.31 13.41
C GLY A 106 11.21 -16.24 14.00
N PHE A 107 11.02 -15.09 13.36
CA PHE A 107 10.00 -14.12 13.76
C PHE A 107 8.59 -14.69 13.47
N ARG A 108 7.78 -14.88 14.53
CA ARG A 108 6.46 -15.53 14.47
C ARG A 108 5.33 -14.71 15.09
N ASN A 109 5.61 -13.45 15.40
CA ASN A 109 4.56 -12.54 15.84
C ASN A 109 3.63 -12.26 14.66
N GLU A 110 2.32 -12.27 14.91
CA GLU A 110 1.33 -11.91 13.90
C GLU A 110 1.55 -10.46 13.45
N VAL A 111 1.58 -10.24 12.14
CA VAL A 111 1.69 -8.91 11.54
C VAL A 111 0.56 -8.73 10.54
N GLN A 112 -0.15 -7.61 10.67
CA GLN A 112 -1.21 -7.22 9.75
C GLN A 112 -0.87 -5.89 9.08
N VAL A 113 -1.00 -5.86 7.76
CA VAL A 113 -0.81 -4.65 6.94
C VAL A 113 -2.11 -4.37 6.19
N LEU A 114 -2.68 -3.17 6.38
CA LEU A 114 -3.96 -2.76 5.80
C LEU A 114 -3.81 -1.47 4.97
N PRO A 115 -3.40 -1.56 3.71
CA PRO A 115 -3.47 -0.45 2.77
C PRO A 115 -4.92 -0.26 2.29
N THR A 116 -5.45 0.94 2.43
CA THR A 116 -6.81 1.32 2.03
C THR A 116 -6.77 2.56 1.14
N VAL A 117 -7.37 2.46 -0.05
CA VAL A 117 -7.51 3.60 -0.97
C VAL A 117 -8.63 4.52 -0.48
N LEU A 118 -8.29 5.79 -0.25
CA LEU A 118 -9.20 6.82 0.24
C LEU A 118 -9.66 7.78 -0.87
N SER A 119 -8.81 8.01 -1.86
CA SER A 119 -9.09 8.86 -3.03
C SER A 119 -8.38 8.28 -4.23
N TYR A 120 -9.01 8.31 -5.39
CA TYR A 120 -8.44 7.82 -6.64
C TYR A 120 -8.75 8.80 -7.77
N ASP A 121 -7.70 9.27 -8.45
CA ASP A 121 -7.75 10.35 -9.43
C ASP A 121 -7.86 9.87 -10.89
N HIS A 122 -8.00 8.55 -11.09
CA HIS A 122 -8.06 7.91 -12.41
C HIS A 122 -6.78 8.02 -13.25
N GLU A 123 -5.70 8.57 -12.72
CA GLU A 123 -4.42 8.74 -13.42
C GLU A 123 -3.29 7.95 -12.77
N ASN A 124 -3.22 7.99 -11.44
CA ASN A 124 -2.17 7.39 -10.63
C ASN A 124 -2.64 6.06 -10.03
N GLU A 125 -2.08 4.95 -10.49
CA GLU A 125 -2.45 3.64 -9.97
C GLU A 125 -2.13 3.50 -8.49
N ALA A 126 -3.14 3.07 -7.72
CA ALA A 126 -3.06 2.99 -6.26
C ALA A 126 -2.22 1.80 -5.77
N ASP A 127 -1.92 0.82 -6.62
CA ASP A 127 -1.15 -0.37 -6.28
C ASP A 127 0.30 -0.05 -5.90
N ILE A 128 1.02 0.68 -6.76
CA ILE A 128 2.40 1.13 -6.50
C ILE A 128 2.42 2.04 -5.27
N LEU A 129 1.47 2.97 -5.17
CA LEU A 129 1.37 3.86 -4.02
C LEU A 129 1.12 3.08 -2.71
N SER A 130 0.34 2.01 -2.77
CA SER A 130 0.07 1.15 -1.63
C SER A 130 1.29 0.37 -1.17
N ILE A 131 2.11 -0.13 -2.10
CA ILE A 131 3.38 -0.78 -1.73
C ILE A 131 4.29 0.22 -0.99
N ILE A 132 4.41 1.46 -1.51
CA ILE A 132 5.21 2.51 -0.89
C ILE A 132 4.65 2.90 0.49
N ALA A 133 3.33 3.06 0.61
CA ALA A 133 2.66 3.39 1.87
C ALA A 133 2.86 2.29 2.93
N SER A 134 2.69 1.03 2.55
CA SER A 134 2.91 -0.12 3.42
C SER A 134 4.36 -0.26 3.86
N SER A 135 5.30 -0.04 2.94
CA SER A 135 6.73 -0.01 3.24
C SER A 135 7.08 1.07 4.27
N ALA A 136 6.58 2.29 4.05
CA ALA A 136 6.79 3.41 4.96
C ALA A 136 6.17 3.15 6.33
N ALA A 137 4.95 2.61 6.37
CA ALA A 137 4.26 2.25 7.62
C ALA A 137 5.01 1.15 8.39
N LEU A 138 5.54 0.14 7.70
CA LEU A 138 6.38 -0.90 8.31
C LEU A 138 7.67 -0.31 8.87
N ALA A 139 8.33 0.57 8.13
CA ALA A 139 9.60 1.19 8.54
C ALA A 139 9.47 2.02 9.84
N ILE A 140 8.31 2.64 10.08
CA ILE A 140 8.06 3.40 11.32
C ILE A 140 7.39 2.58 12.43
N SER A 141 7.02 1.32 12.18
CA SER A 141 6.26 0.49 13.13
C SER A 141 7.08 0.00 14.33
N GLY A 142 8.41 0.02 14.23
CA GLY A 142 9.30 -0.58 15.23
C GLY A 142 9.34 -2.12 15.19
N LEU A 143 8.61 -2.76 14.28
CA LEU A 143 8.75 -4.20 14.01
C LEU A 143 10.13 -4.48 13.40
N PRO A 144 10.67 -5.71 13.56
CA PRO A 144 11.97 -6.07 13.01
C PRO A 144 11.85 -6.32 11.50
N PHE A 145 11.58 -5.28 10.73
CA PHE A 145 11.46 -5.33 9.27
C PHE A 145 12.75 -4.78 8.64
N GLN A 146 13.42 -5.56 7.81
CA GLN A 146 14.69 -5.22 7.16
C GLN A 146 14.52 -4.41 5.87
N GLY A 147 13.45 -3.61 5.77
CA GLY A 147 13.25 -2.67 4.67
C GLY A 147 13.99 -1.34 4.89
N PRO A 148 13.56 -0.24 4.23
CA PRO A 148 12.33 -0.10 3.44
C PRO A 148 12.44 -0.71 2.04
N ILE A 149 11.29 -1.01 1.44
CA ILE A 149 11.15 -1.34 0.01
C ILE A 149 10.55 -0.19 -0.79
N ALA A 150 10.74 -0.21 -2.10
CA ALA A 150 10.06 0.67 -3.04
C ALA A 150 9.48 -0.15 -4.20
N ALA A 151 8.53 0.43 -4.93
CA ALA A 151 7.94 -0.17 -6.11
C ALA A 151 7.79 0.87 -7.21
N SER A 152 7.78 0.40 -8.45
CA SER A 152 7.48 1.19 -9.63
C SER A 152 6.94 0.27 -10.73
N ARG A 153 6.10 0.83 -11.60
CA ARG A 153 5.61 0.20 -12.82
C ARG A 153 6.41 0.73 -14.01
N VAL A 154 6.72 -0.12 -14.99
CA VAL A 154 7.52 0.27 -16.16
C VAL A 154 6.77 -0.07 -17.44
N GLY A 155 6.36 0.95 -18.19
CA GLY A 155 5.82 0.78 -19.54
C GLY A 155 6.90 0.81 -20.62
N TYR A 156 6.57 0.33 -21.82
CA TYR A 156 7.41 0.40 -23.01
C TYR A 156 6.60 0.97 -24.19
N ILE A 157 6.80 2.25 -24.48
CA ILE A 157 6.01 3.05 -25.44
C ILE A 157 6.98 3.76 -26.39
N ASN A 158 6.72 3.70 -27.70
CA ASN A 158 7.57 4.33 -28.73
C ASN A 158 9.07 4.01 -28.56
N ASP A 159 9.35 2.73 -28.31
CA ASP A 159 10.70 2.17 -28.07
C ASP A 159 11.46 2.80 -26.89
N LYS A 160 10.73 3.31 -25.89
CA LYS A 160 11.28 3.89 -24.67
C LYS A 160 10.61 3.32 -23.43
N TYR A 161 11.40 3.13 -22.37
CA TYR A 161 10.88 2.84 -21.05
C TYR A 161 10.24 4.09 -20.44
N VAL A 162 9.03 3.93 -19.91
CA VAL A 162 8.25 4.98 -19.26
C VAL A 162 8.02 4.58 -17.81
N LEU A 163 8.41 5.45 -16.88
CA LEU A 163 8.27 5.23 -15.45
C LEU A 163 6.84 5.57 -14.99
N ASN A 164 6.20 4.65 -14.27
CA ASN A 164 4.85 4.77 -13.74
C ASN A 164 3.84 5.36 -14.75
N PRO A 165 3.67 4.71 -15.91
CA PRO A 165 2.74 5.18 -16.93
C PRO A 165 1.31 5.24 -16.37
N SER A 166 0.53 6.22 -16.83
CA SER A 166 -0.90 6.29 -16.52
C SER A 166 -1.67 5.15 -17.18
N LYS A 167 -2.92 4.91 -16.75
CA LYS A 167 -3.81 3.94 -17.40
C LYS A 167 -3.99 4.16 -18.90
N GLU A 168 -4.03 5.42 -19.34
CA GLU A 168 -4.12 5.75 -20.77
C GLU A 168 -2.83 5.43 -21.51
N GLN A 169 -1.67 5.73 -20.92
CA GLN A 169 -0.37 5.39 -21.51
C GLN A 169 -0.14 3.88 -21.60
N LEU A 170 -0.60 3.10 -20.62
CA LEU A 170 -0.48 1.64 -20.63
C LEU A 170 -1.22 0.98 -21.80
N LYS A 171 -2.28 1.60 -22.34
CA LYS A 171 -2.99 1.08 -23.52
C LYS A 171 -2.10 1.05 -24.77
N GLU A 172 -1.13 1.95 -24.84
CA GLU A 172 -0.14 2.03 -25.94
C GLU A 172 1.17 1.29 -25.61
N SER A 173 1.28 0.75 -24.40
CA SER A 173 2.48 0.10 -23.91
C SER A 173 2.55 -1.36 -24.34
N LYS A 174 3.76 -1.83 -24.68
CA LYS A 174 4.06 -3.25 -24.92
C LYS A 174 4.52 -4.00 -23.65
N LEU A 175 4.55 -3.33 -22.50
CA LEU A 175 5.00 -3.83 -21.20
C LEU A 175 4.17 -3.24 -20.04
N ASP A 176 3.96 -4.00 -18.98
CA ASP A 176 3.38 -3.57 -17.70
C ASP A 176 4.20 -4.16 -16.53
#